data_AF-A0A529T6K8-F1
#
_entry.id   AF-A0A529T6K8-F1
#
_cell.length_a   1.000
_cell.length_b   1.000
_cell.length_c   1.000
_cell.angle_alpha   90.00
_cell.angle_beta   90.00
_cell.angle_gamma   90.00
#
_symmetry.space_group_name_H-M   'P 1'
#
loop_
_entity.id
_entity.type
_entity.pdbx_description
1 polymer ?
#
loop_
_entity_poly.entity_id
_entity_poly.type
_entity_poly.pdbx_seq_one_letter_code
_entity_poly.pdbx_strand_id
1 'polypeptide(L)'
;HMAAAAGTPVVGLFGLTNPVRWAPVGVPSISLRPSMPCDCVGGDLCRRTDPSKACCVWRLEVDPVVEATLELLARTEVVLEAVV
;
A
#
# COMPACT_ATOMS: atom_id res chain seq x y z
N HIS A 1 9.60 2.94 3.33
CA HIS A 1 10.52 2.93 4.50
C HIS A 1 10.95 4.32 4.96
N MET A 2 11.38 5.24 4.09
CA MET A 2 11.76 6.60 4.53
C MET A 2 10.65 7.33 5.29
N ALA A 3 9.40 7.31 4.80
CA ALA A 3 8.25 7.88 5.52
C ALA A 3 8.06 7.25 6.91
N ALA A 4 8.15 5.92 7.01
CA ALA A 4 8.06 5.21 8.29
C ALA A 4 9.20 5.59 9.26
N ALA A 5 10.43 5.75 8.76
CA ALA A 5 11.56 6.20 9.58
C ALA A 5 11.36 7.62 10.13
N ALA A 6 10.57 8.45 9.43
CA ALA A 6 10.15 9.77 9.91
C ALA A 6 8.91 9.73 10.83
N GLY A 7 8.47 8.55 11.27
CA GLY A 7 7.29 8.38 12.14
C GLY A 7 5.95 8.61 11.42
N THR A 8 5.95 8.70 10.09
CA THR A 8 4.73 8.96 9.31
C THR A 8 3.96 7.65 9.09
N PRO A 9 2.65 7.59 9.39
CA PRO A 9 1.79 6.47 9.00
C PRO A 9 1.79 6.28 7.47
N VAL A 10 1.71 5.03 7.00
CA VAL A 10 1.86 4.75 5.56
C VAL A 10 0.77 3.82 5.03
N VAL A 11 0.12 4.23 3.94
CA VAL A 11 -0.61 3.33 3.05
C VAL A 11 0.34 2.83 1.97
N GLY A 12 0.64 1.54 1.96
CA GLY A 12 1.52 0.91 0.96
C GLY A 12 0.71 0.26 -0.16
N LEU A 13 0.99 0.62 -1.41
CA LEU A 13 0.34 0.04 -2.59
C LEU A 13 1.21 -1.06 -3.19
N PHE A 14 0.70 -2.28 -3.24
CA PHE A 14 1.43 -3.47 -3.64
C PHE A 14 0.84 -4.14 -4.88
N GLY A 15 1.74 -4.73 -5.67
CA GLY A 15 1.43 -5.62 -6.78
C GLY A 15 1.92 -7.03 -6.47
N LEU A 16 2.76 -7.60 -7.34
CA LEU A 16 3.41 -8.89 -7.09
C LEU A 16 4.39 -8.87 -5.92
N THR A 17 4.94 -7.72 -5.57
CA THR A 17 5.78 -7.56 -4.38
C THR A 17 5.01 -7.94 -3.12
N ASN A 18 5.55 -8.86 -2.33
CA ASN A 18 4.87 -9.37 -1.14
C ASN A 18 4.82 -8.31 -0.01
N PRO A 19 3.64 -7.82 0.39
CA PRO A 19 3.50 -6.82 1.45
C PRO A 19 3.97 -7.34 2.82
N VAL A 20 3.84 -8.65 3.11
CA VAL A 20 4.31 -9.21 4.40
C VAL A 20 5.83 -9.03 4.56
N ARG A 21 6.57 -9.07 3.45
CA ARG A 21 8.03 -8.94 3.47
C ARG A 21 8.51 -7.49 3.37
N TRP A 22 7.75 -6.64 2.68
CA TRP A 22 8.20 -5.30 2.26
C TRP A 22 7.32 -4.15 2.76
N ALA A 23 6.34 -4.42 3.62
CA ALA A 23 5.54 -3.38 4.25
C ALA A 23 6.39 -2.43 5.11
N PRO A 24 5.94 -1.18 5.30
CA PRO A 24 6.50 -0.28 6.30
C PRO A 24 6.60 -0.95 7.68
N VAL A 25 7.69 -0.71 8.40
CA VAL A 25 7.98 -1.32 9.70
C VAL A 25 8.03 -0.21 10.75
N GLY A 26 7.49 -0.48 11.94
CA GLY A 26 7.61 0.42 13.10
C GLY A 26 6.63 1.59 13.13
N VAL A 27 5.68 1.66 12.19
CA VAL A 27 4.62 2.67 12.15
C VAL A 27 3.27 2.04 11.82
N PRO A 28 2.14 2.65 12.22
CA PRO A 28 0.82 2.28 11.72
C PRO A 28 0.81 2.29 10.19
N SER A 29 0.34 1.20 9.60
CA SER A 29 0.27 1.07 8.15
C SER A 29 -0.86 0.18 7.68
N ILE A 30 -1.32 0.43 6.46
CA ILE A 30 -2.27 -0.41 5.73
C ILE A 30 -1.62 -0.77 4.40
N SER A 31 -1.64 -2.06 4.05
CA SER A 31 -1.13 -2.54 2.76
C SER A 31 -2.30 -2.90 1.86
N LEU A 32 -2.42 -2.21 0.73
CA LEU A 32 -3.41 -2.52 -0.30
C LEU A 32 -2.76 -3.30 -1.43
N ARG A 33 -3.47 -4.35 -1.88
CA ARG A 33 -3.07 -5.16 -3.02
C ARG A 33 -4.33 -5.63 -3.74
N PRO A 34 -4.35 -5.64 -5.08
CA PRO A 34 -5.41 -6.29 -5.83
C PRO A 34 -5.55 -7.78 -5.48
N SER A 35 -6.65 -8.40 -5.89
CA SER A 35 -6.77 -9.85 -5.85
C SER A 35 -5.64 -10.51 -6.64
N MET A 36 -5.10 -11.58 -6.07
CA MET A 36 -3.99 -12.33 -6.67
C MET A 36 -4.46 -13.73 -7.07
N PRO A 37 -4.03 -14.25 -8.23
CA PRO A 37 -3.14 -13.62 -9.20
C PRO A 37 -3.81 -12.46 -9.96
N CYS A 38 -3.06 -11.41 -10.26
CA CYS A 38 -3.56 -10.28 -11.05
C CYS A 38 -3.43 -10.56 -12.56
N ASP A 39 -4.31 -9.98 -13.36
CA ASP A 39 -4.16 -9.97 -14.82
C ASP A 39 -3.40 -8.74 -15.30
N CYS A 40 -2.64 -8.91 -16.38
CA CYS A 40 -1.85 -7.84 -16.97
C CYS A 40 -2.75 -6.75 -17.55
N VAL A 41 -2.57 -5.51 -17.09
CA VAL A 41 -3.36 -4.34 -17.54
C VAL A 41 -2.54 -3.33 -18.34
N GLY A 42 -1.21 -3.45 -18.35
CA GLY A 42 -0.30 -2.51 -19.01
C GLY A 42 0.05 -2.81 -20.48
N GLY A 43 -0.69 -3.70 -21.15
CA GLY A 43 -0.35 -4.16 -22.50
C GLY A 43 1.10 -4.68 -22.57
N ASP A 44 1.86 -4.20 -23.55
CA ASP A 44 3.27 -4.58 -23.77
C ASP A 44 4.23 -4.18 -22.64
N LEU A 45 3.83 -3.24 -21.78
CA LEU A 45 4.61 -2.87 -20.59
C LEU A 45 4.52 -3.93 -19.49
N CYS A 46 3.49 -4.78 -19.54
CA CYS A 46 3.22 -5.74 -18.50
C CYS A 46 3.97 -7.07 -18.72
N ARG A 47 4.75 -7.50 -17.73
CA ARG A 47 5.38 -8.82 -17.69
C ARG A 47 4.99 -9.55 -16.42
N ARG A 48 4.09 -10.53 -16.55
CA ARG A 48 3.47 -11.26 -15.43
C ARG A 48 4.49 -11.94 -14.49
N THR A 49 5.65 -12.34 -14.98
CA THR A 49 6.69 -13.03 -14.20
C THR A 49 7.71 -12.09 -13.57
N ASP A 50 7.69 -10.80 -13.91
CA ASP A 50 8.60 -9.79 -13.37
C ASP A 50 7.84 -8.88 -12.39
N PRO A 51 8.09 -8.99 -11.07
CA PRO A 51 7.40 -8.18 -10.06
C PRO A 51 7.50 -6.68 -10.29
N SER A 52 8.57 -6.21 -10.95
CA SER A 52 8.80 -4.80 -11.25
C SER A 52 8.05 -4.33 -12.49
N LYS A 53 7.48 -5.25 -13.27
CA LYS A 53 6.81 -4.98 -14.55
C LYS A 53 5.43 -5.61 -14.68
N ALA A 54 4.89 -6.26 -13.66
CA ALA A 54 3.58 -6.89 -13.75
C ALA A 54 2.38 -5.93 -13.68
N CYS A 55 2.61 -4.62 -13.51
CA CYS A 55 1.58 -3.57 -13.48
C CYS A 55 0.36 -3.85 -12.57
N CYS A 56 0.42 -4.83 -11.65
CA CYS A 56 -0.73 -5.23 -10.83
C CYS A 56 -1.28 -4.04 -10.01
N VAL A 57 -0.39 -3.17 -9.53
CA VAL A 57 -0.75 -1.98 -8.74
C VAL A 57 -1.79 -1.11 -9.47
N TRP A 58 -1.80 -1.11 -10.80
CA TRP A 58 -2.73 -0.32 -11.60
C TRP A 58 -4.19 -0.81 -11.53
N ARG A 59 -4.43 -2.01 -10.97
CA ARG A 59 -5.78 -2.51 -10.67
C ARG A 59 -6.33 -2.02 -9.34
N LEU A 60 -5.56 -1.22 -8.58
CA LEU A 60 -6.09 -0.59 -7.38
C LEU A 60 -6.95 0.60 -7.81
N GLU A 61 -8.22 0.52 -7.44
CA GLU A 61 -9.16 1.63 -7.59
C GLU A 61 -8.79 2.76 -6.62
N VAL A 62 -9.13 3.99 -6.99
CA VAL A 62 -8.81 5.18 -6.17
C VAL A 62 -9.60 5.18 -4.87
N ASP A 63 -10.89 4.84 -4.92
CA ASP A 63 -11.77 4.91 -3.73
C ASP A 63 -11.27 4.05 -2.56
N PRO A 64 -10.90 2.76 -2.75
CA PRO A 64 -10.31 1.96 -1.67
C PRO A 64 -8.99 2.53 -1.11
N VAL A 65 -8.20 3.23 -1.93
CA VAL A 65 -6.97 3.88 -1.47
C VAL A 65 -7.31 5.09 -0.58
N VAL A 66 -8.30 5.88 -0.97
CA VAL A 66 -8.80 7.01 -0.17
C VAL A 66 -9.38 6.50 1.15
N GLU A 67 -10.23 5.46 1.11
CA GLU A 67 -10.82 4.85 2.31
C GLU A 67 -9.75 4.35 3.29
N ALA A 68 -8.76 3.60 2.81
CA ALA A 68 -7.65 3.14 3.65
C ALA A 68 -6.83 4.31 4.23
N THR A 69 -6.68 5.39 3.47
CA THR A 69 -5.97 6.58 3.95
C THR A 69 -6.74 7.26 5.07
N LEU A 70 -8.06 7.47 4.90
CA LEU A 70 -8.92 8.06 5.92
C LEU A 70 -9.01 7.17 7.17
N GLU A 71 -9.10 5.85 6.99
CA GLU A 71 -9.09 4.89 8.09
C GLU A 71 -7.77 4.97 8.87
N LEU A 72 -6.63 5.03 8.18
CA LEU A 72 -5.32 5.13 8.83
C LEU A 72 -5.17 6.46 9.57
N LEU A 73 -5.62 7.57 8.97
CA LEU A 73 -5.62 8.88 9.62
C LEU A 73 -6.43 8.85 10.92
N ALA A 74 -7.68 8.38 10.86
CA ALA A 74 -8.54 8.28 12.04
C ALA A 74 -7.92 7.44 13.17
N ARG A 75 -7.24 6.33 12.84
CA ARG A 75 -6.53 5.50 13.82
C ARG A 75 -5.35 6.24 14.49
N THR A 76 -4.77 7.22 13.81
CA THR A 76 -3.53 7.90 14.24
C THR A 76 -3.76 9.28 14.85
N GLU A 77 -4.80 10.01 14.45
CA GLU A 77 -5.23 11.25 15.11
C GLU A 77 -5.68 10.97 16.54
N VAL A 78 -6.42 9.88 16.77
CA VAL A 78 -6.83 9.44 18.12
C VAL A 78 -5.62 9.11 19.01
N VAL A 79 -4.51 8.65 18.41
CA VAL A 79 -3.27 8.38 19.15
C VAL A 79 -2.52 9.67 19.46
N LEU A 80 -2.61 10.70 18.61
CA LEU A 80 -2.01 12.00 18.89
C LEU A 80 -2.75 12.71 20.04
N GLU A 81 -4.08 12.67 20.06
CA GLU A 81 -4.87 13.26 21.15
C GLU A 81 -4.72 12.53 22.49
N ALA A 82 -4.48 11.21 22.49
CA ALA A 82 -4.28 10.44 23.71
C ALA A 82 -2.88 10.62 24.35
N VAL A 83 -1.94 11.23 23.63
CA VAL A 83 -0.54 11.43 24.06
C VAL A 83 -0.28 12.90 24.46
N VAL A 84 -1.23 13.81 24.19
CA VAL A 84 -1.23 15.22 24.59
C VAL A 84 -2.03 15.42 25.88
#